data_AF-A0A285N8T7-F1
#
_entry.id   AF-A0A285N8T7-F1
#
_cell.length_a   1.000
_cell.length_b   1.000
_cell.length_c   1.000
_cell.angle_alpha   90.00
_cell.angle_beta   90.00
_cell.angle_gamma   90.00
#
_symmetry.space_group_name_H-M   'P 1'
#
loop_
_entity.id
_entity.type
_entity.pdbx_description
1 polymer ?
#
loop_
_entity_poly.entity_id
_entity_poly.type
_entity_poly.pdbx_seq_one_letter_code
_entity_poly.pdbx_strand_id
1 'polypeptide(L)'
;MIQKTLRVTLDTGLQARPAASFVQQANRFHASVYLEKENKSVNAKSIMGLMSLAIAQDELITLKIDGADEAQAMKELTAFITAPSAAS
;
A
#
# COMPACT_ATOMS: atom_id res chain seq x y z
N MET A 1 -7.88 -8.59 -11.79
CA MET A 1 -8.13 -7.55 -10.79
C MET A 1 -8.66 -8.14 -9.49
N ILE A 2 -7.94 -7.91 -8.38
CA ILE A 2 -8.35 -8.21 -7.00
C ILE A 2 -8.23 -6.99 -6.10
N GLN A 3 -9.00 -6.94 -5.02
CA GLN A 3 -8.95 -5.84 -4.06
C GLN A 3 -9.14 -6.31 -2.62
N LYS A 4 -8.54 -5.57 -1.67
CA LYS A 4 -8.65 -5.85 -0.24
C LYS A 4 -8.62 -4.56 0.57
N THR A 5 -9.56 -4.41 1.49
CA THR A 5 -9.54 -3.33 2.49
C THR A 5 -8.68 -3.75 3.67
N LEU A 6 -7.77 -2.87 4.09
CA LEU A 6 -6.74 -3.11 5.10
C LEU A 6 -6.75 -1.97 6.11
N ARG A 7 -6.50 -2.31 7.38
CA ARG A 7 -6.11 -1.32 8.39
C ARG A 7 -4.60 -1.17 8.39
N VAL A 8 -4.12 0.07 8.35
CA VAL A 8 -2.68 0.35 8.39
C VAL A 8 -2.16 0.20 9.82
N THR A 9 -1.18 -0.68 10.05
CA THR A 9 -0.61 -0.94 11.38
C THR A 9 0.80 -0.37 11.55
N LEU A 10 1.30 0.33 10.54
CA LEU A 10 2.57 1.03 10.57
C LEU A 10 2.46 2.26 11.47
N ASP A 11 3.34 2.42 12.47
CA ASP A 11 3.29 3.52 13.44
C ASP A 11 3.31 4.91 12.79
N THR A 12 4.10 5.09 11.73
CA THR A 12 4.16 6.36 11.00
C THR A 12 3.10 6.48 9.91
N GLY A 13 2.19 5.51 9.81
CA GLY A 13 1.39 5.28 8.61
C GLY A 13 2.25 4.96 7.38
N LEU A 14 1.65 5.11 6.20
CA LEU A 14 2.32 4.85 4.92
C LEU A 14 2.92 6.15 4.36
N GLN A 15 3.80 6.78 5.12
CA GLN A 15 4.45 8.06 4.81
C GLN A 15 5.98 7.93 4.91
N ALA A 16 6.72 8.99 4.55
CA ALA A 16 8.18 9.08 4.65
C ALA A 16 8.93 7.82 4.18
N ARG A 17 9.67 7.15 5.08
CA ARG A 17 10.47 5.95 4.78
C ARG A 17 9.60 4.75 4.38
N PRO A 18 8.56 4.34 5.15
CA PRO A 18 7.65 3.28 4.73
C PRO A 18 7.02 3.48 3.36
N ALA A 19 6.64 4.72 3.00
CA ALA A 19 6.10 5.01 1.68
C ALA A 19 7.12 4.73 0.56
N ALA A 20 8.38 5.16 0.73
CA ALA A 20 9.43 4.90 -0.25
C ALA A 20 9.71 3.38 -0.40
N SER A 21 9.77 2.65 0.71
CA SER A 21 9.95 1.19 0.71
C SER A 21 8.76 0.46 0.09
N PHE A 22 7.53 0.89 0.39
CA PHE A 22 6.33 0.33 -0.23
C PHE A 22 6.32 0.56 -1.74
N VAL A 23 6.63 1.77 -2.20
CA VAL A 23 6.73 2.09 -3.62
C VAL A 23 7.79 1.23 -4.29
N GLN A 24 8.97 1.05 -3.67
CA GLN A 24 10.01 0.15 -4.19
C GLN A 24 9.51 -1.29 -4.32
N GLN A 25 8.80 -1.80 -3.32
CA GLN A 25 8.26 -3.16 -3.37
C GLN A 25 7.16 -3.29 -4.42
N ALA A 26 6.23 -2.34 -4.50
CA ALA A 26 5.16 -2.31 -5.49
C ALA A 26 5.72 -2.27 -6.93
N ASN A 27 6.84 -1.58 -7.16
CA ASN A 27 7.50 -1.52 -8.47
C ASN A 27 8.16 -2.84 -8.91
N ARG A 28 8.28 -3.85 -8.05
CA ARG A 28 8.80 -5.18 -8.43
C ARG A 28 7.78 -6.01 -9.20
N PHE A 29 6.50 -5.69 -9.07
CA PHE A 29 5.42 -6.42 -9.72
C PHE A 29 5.11 -5.83 -11.10
N HIS A 30 4.66 -6.66 -12.02
CA HIS A 30 4.13 -6.24 -13.32
C HIS A 30 2.74 -5.63 -13.19
N ALA A 31 1.90 -6.16 -12.28
CA ALA A 31 0.55 -5.70 -12.04
C ALA A 31 0.49 -4.21 -11.70
N SER A 32 -0.58 -3.55 -12.12
CA SER A 32 -0.90 -2.22 -11.68
C SER A 32 -1.33 -2.27 -10.21
N VAL A 33 -0.84 -1.34 -9.38
CA VAL A 33 -1.11 -1.29 -7.95
C VAL A 33 -1.69 0.08 -7.61
N TYR A 34 -2.87 0.10 -7.02
CA TYR A 34 -3.55 1.31 -6.58
C TYR A 34 -3.89 1.22 -5.10
N LEU A 35 -3.80 2.37 -4.44
CA LEU A 35 -4.32 2.56 -3.10
C LEU A 35 -5.44 3.57 -3.15
N GLU A 36 -6.53 3.24 -2.46
CA GLU A 36 -7.69 4.10 -2.31
C GLU A 36 -7.95 4.40 -0.85
N LYS A 37 -8.16 5.68 -0.56
CA LYS A 37 -8.61 6.19 0.73
C LYS A 37 -9.77 7.13 0.45
N GLU A 38 -10.91 6.87 1.09
CA GLU A 38 -12.16 7.58 0.83
C GLU A 38 -12.52 7.58 -0.67
N ASN A 39 -12.58 8.74 -1.31
CA ASN A 39 -12.91 8.89 -2.74
C ASN A 39 -11.68 9.14 -3.62
N LYS A 40 -10.46 8.97 -3.08
CA LYS A 40 -9.22 9.23 -3.79
C LYS A 40 -8.44 7.95 -4.00
N SER A 41 -8.19 7.64 -5.28
CA SER A 41 -7.37 6.50 -5.71
C SER A 41 -6.09 7.00 -6.38
N VAL A 42 -4.95 6.41 -6.03
CA VAL A 42 -3.63 6.79 -6.57
C VAL A 42 -2.85 5.56 -7.00
N ASN A 43 -2.00 5.73 -8.03
CA ASN A 43 -1.03 4.71 -8.39
C ASN A 43 0.00 4.56 -7.26
N ALA A 44 0.01 3.39 -6.62
CA ALA A 44 0.84 3.10 -5.46
C ALA A 44 2.30 2.77 -5.84
N LYS A 45 2.63 2.72 -7.13
CA LYS A 45 4.01 2.69 -7.65
C LYS A 45 4.63 4.07 -7.82
N SER A 46 3.89 5.16 -7.59
CA SER A 46 4.39 6.53 -7.63
C SER A 46 4.45 7.14 -6.23
N ILE A 47 5.64 7.56 -5.82
CA ILE A 47 5.86 8.20 -4.52
C ILE A 47 5.03 9.48 -4.34
N MET A 48 4.90 10.29 -5.40
CA MET A 48 4.12 11.53 -5.36
C MET A 48 2.63 11.26 -5.15
N GLY A 49 2.09 10.24 -5.84
CA GLY A 49 0.70 9.81 -5.67
C GLY A 49 0.43 9.32 -4.25
N LEU A 50 1.31 8.44 -3.76
CA LEU A 50 1.20 7.84 -2.43
C LEU A 50 1.20 8.90 -1.31
N MET A 51 2.15 9.83 -1.34
CA MET A 51 2.24 10.90 -0.33
C MET A 51 0.99 11.79 -0.32
N SER A 52 0.32 11.95 -1.47
CA SER A 52 -0.89 12.77 -1.58
C SER A 52 -2.13 12.16 -0.91
N LEU A 53 -2.10 10.88 -0.50
CA LEU A 53 -3.18 10.25 0.26
C LEU A 53 -3.06 10.50 1.77
N ALA A 54 -1.88 10.90 2.26
CA ALA A 54 -1.62 11.14 3.68
C ALA A 54 -2.18 10.02 4.58
N ILE A 55 -1.78 8.78 4.32
CA ILE A 55 -2.30 7.59 5.01
C ILE A 55 -1.64 7.48 6.39
N ALA A 56 -2.43 7.56 7.45
CA ALA A 56 -1.98 7.46 8.84
C ALA A 56 -2.15 6.03 9.40
N GLN A 57 -1.60 5.79 10.58
CA GLN A 57 -1.86 4.58 11.36
C GLN A 57 -3.38 4.45 11.64
N ASP A 58 -3.86 3.21 11.74
CA ASP A 58 -5.25 2.83 12.01
C ASP A 58 -6.29 3.22 10.95
N GLU A 59 -5.89 3.92 9.89
CA GLU A 59 -6.78 4.21 8.78
C GLU A 59 -7.09 2.97 7.94
N LEU A 60 -8.30 2.97 7.35
CA LEU A 60 -8.71 1.98 6.38
C LEU A 60 -8.38 2.45 4.96
N ILE A 61 -7.70 1.59 4.21
CA ILE A 61 -7.38 1.79 2.80
C ILE A 61 -7.78 0.57 1.98
N THR A 62 -8.10 0.76 0.71
CA THR A 62 -8.35 -0.34 -0.22
C THR A 62 -7.17 -0.48 -1.17
N LEU A 63 -6.50 -1.63 -1.10
CA LEU A 63 -5.47 -2.04 -2.03
C LEU A 63 -6.13 -2.73 -3.23
N LYS A 64 -5.92 -2.20 -4.43
CA LYS A 64 -6.44 -2.73 -5.69
C LYS A 64 -5.26 -3.11 -6.58
N ILE A 65 -5.25 -4.33 -7.08
CA ILE A 65 -4.17 -4.86 -7.90
C ILE A 65 -4.75 -5.54 -9.12
N ASP A 66 -4.18 -5.26 -10.30
CA ASP A 66 -4.60 -5.86 -11.56
C ASP A 66 -3.41 -6.23 -12.43
N GLY A 67 -3.27 -7.52 -12.73
CA GLY A 67 -2.22 -8.04 -13.60
C GLY A 67 -1.85 -9.50 -13.32
N ALA A 68 -0.88 -10.01 -14.07
CA ALA A 68 -0.51 -11.43 -14.07
C ALA A 68 0.03 -11.95 -12.72
N ASP A 69 0.65 -11.08 -11.92
CA ASP A 69 1.22 -11.37 -10.60
C ASP A 69 0.39 -10.77 -9.45
N GLU A 70 -0.89 -10.47 -9.69
CA GLU A 70 -1.75 -9.78 -8.72
C GLU A 70 -1.86 -10.52 -7.38
N ALA A 71 -1.95 -11.86 -7.40
CA ALA A 71 -2.08 -12.67 -6.19
C ALA A 71 -0.81 -12.58 -5.30
N GLN A 72 0.37 -12.61 -5.91
CA GLN A 72 1.64 -12.48 -5.19
C GLN A 72 1.81 -11.06 -4.65
N ALA A 73 1.54 -10.06 -5.49
CA ALA A 73 1.59 -8.65 -5.12
C ALA A 73 0.63 -8.35 -3.95
N MET A 74 -0.60 -8.88 -3.99
CA MET A 74 -1.58 -8.69 -2.91
C MET A 74 -1.09 -9.28 -1.59
N LYS A 75 -0.51 -10.48 -1.62
CA LYS A 75 0.04 -11.13 -0.42
C LYS A 75 1.16 -10.29 0.20
N GLU A 76 2.15 -9.91 -0.60
CA GLU A 76 3.34 -9.22 -0.12
C GLU A 76 3.05 -7.78 0.33
N LEU A 77 2.27 -7.03 -0.44
CA LEU A 77 1.93 -5.64 -0.12
C LEU A 77 0.94 -5.55 1.04
N THR A 78 0.03 -6.52 1.19
CA THR A 78 -0.78 -6.63 2.42
C THR A 78 0.12 -6.83 3.62
N ALA A 79 1.05 -7.79 3.56
CA ALA A 79 1.95 -8.09 4.66
C ALA A 79 2.81 -6.88 5.05
N PHE A 80 3.23 -6.06 4.07
CA PHE A 80 3.93 -4.80 4.35
C PHE A 80 3.05 -3.81 5.14
N ILE A 81 1.81 -3.58 4.69
CA ILE A 81 0.89 -2.59 5.28
C ILE A 81 0.43 -3.00 6.69
N THR A 82 0.24 -4.31 6.90
CA THR A 82 -0.25 -4.88 8.15
C THR A 82 0.87 -5.50 8.99
N ALA A 83 2.14 -5.20 8.67
CA ALA A 83 3.26 -5.66 9.48
C ALA A 83 3.09 -5.06 10.89
N PRO A 84 3.20 -5.88 11.95
CA PRO A 84 3.23 -5.33 13.30
C PRO A 84 4.40 -4.36 13.37
N SER A 85 4.15 -3.14 13.87
CA SER A 85 5.27 -2.30 14.25
C SER A 85 6.13 -3.09 15.22
N ALA A 86 7.45 -3.03 15.05
CA ALA A 86 8.38 -3.61 16.00
C ALA A 86 8.25 -2.82 17.30
N ALA A 87 7.26 -3.19 18.12
CA ALA A 87 7.11 -2.73 19.47
C ALA A 87 8.21 -3.41 20.30
N SER A 88 9.39 -2.80 20.32
CA SER A 88 10.42 -2.82 21.38
C SER A 88 11.59 -1.92 20.98
#